data_AF-V2HIG5-F1
#
_entry.id   AF-V2HIG5-F1
#
_cell.length_a   1.000
_cell.length_b   1.000
_cell.length_c   1.000
_cell.angle_alpha   90.00
_cell.angle_beta   90.00
_cell.angle_gamma   90.00
#
_symmetry.space_group_name_H-M   'P 1'
#
loop_
_entity.id
_entity.type
_entity.pdbx_description
1 polymer ?
#
loop_
_entity_poly.entity_id
_entity_poly.type
_entity_poly.pdbx_seq_one_letter_code
_entity_poly.pdbx_strand_id
1 'polypeptide(L)'
;GLREIAGPTVTVMPNPNSPDHKLLVVAGRNAEELTTAANALVLGKAAMSGRQASIQSVDLGPPRAPYDAPNWAPVDRPVLFRELVTDPQQLQVSGNDPQAIRVNLRVPADLYGWNQRSVPLNLKYRYTAPSTYNDSVLNVDINEQLVRSYRLRPLSGSDDENLVSVPLLSGSDAVVSNAIRVPAFRVGSDNQMQFRFHLDSQKTGLCASTPAKVARAAIDPDSTIDFSGFAHYAAMPNLAFFANSGYPFTRLADLADTAVVLPDAPRAIDQEALLTLLGHMGRWTGLPALRVTVVPARDVESVGQRNLLIVGNGSAGELLARWGKSLPLMIARGKTEMALRDQRASAWSNWLSDSEPEAMTPAGRAILSAGGPLAALVGFESPFRERHSVVAVTATEADRLGDVLDALDDPAKVAQIRGDLTVVRAKEVEGLRLGERYFVGDFPWYARVWVRVSSHPVFLGIAGILAGLAVALSAFWALSRLAARRNGG
;
A
#
# COMPACT_ATOMS: atom_id res chain seq x y z
N GLY A 1 -20.11 41.37 8.73
CA GLY A 1 -19.72 40.41 9.76
C GLY A 1 -20.56 39.14 9.65
N LEU A 2 -20.14 38.05 10.30
CA LEU A 2 -20.97 36.86 10.47
C LEU A 2 -22.24 37.24 11.25
N ARG A 3 -23.40 36.83 10.76
CA ARG A 3 -24.65 36.88 11.55
C ARG A 3 -24.57 35.82 12.65
N GLU A 4 -25.44 35.95 13.65
CA GLU A 4 -25.58 34.96 14.72
C GLU A 4 -25.79 33.55 14.13
N ILE A 5 -25.06 32.57 14.67
CA ILE A 5 -25.08 31.18 14.20
C ILE A 5 -26.27 30.48 14.86
N ALA A 6 -27.35 30.27 14.10
CA ALA A 6 -28.58 29.67 14.61
C ALA A 6 -28.56 28.13 14.66
N GLY A 7 -27.58 27.49 14.01
CA GLY A 7 -27.46 26.04 13.89
C GLY A 7 -26.33 25.63 12.92
N PRO A 8 -26.25 24.34 12.54
CA PRO A 8 -25.30 23.87 11.53
C PRO A 8 -25.46 24.66 10.23
N THR A 9 -24.41 25.34 9.80
CA THR A 9 -24.47 26.33 8.73
C THR A 9 -23.21 26.32 7.87
N VAL A 10 -23.40 26.38 6.55
CA VAL A 10 -22.34 26.66 5.57
C VAL A 10 -22.65 27.99 4.88
N THR A 11 -21.72 28.94 4.90
CA THR A 11 -21.91 30.29 4.35
C THR A 11 -20.74 30.70 3.46
N VAL A 12 -21.04 31.32 2.32
CA VAL A 12 -20.05 32.00 1.48
C VAL A 12 -20.22 33.51 1.64
N MET A 13 -19.15 34.18 2.08
CA MET A 13 -19.14 35.61 2.34
C MET A 13 -17.84 36.28 1.88
N PRO A 14 -17.84 37.60 1.57
CA PRO A 14 -16.59 38.30 1.29
C PRO A 14 -15.67 38.30 2.50
N ASN A 15 -14.36 38.21 2.28
CA ASN A 15 -13.36 38.28 3.34
C ASN A 15 -13.34 39.70 3.93
N PRO A 16 -13.56 39.88 5.25
CA PRO A 16 -13.58 41.20 5.89
C PRO A 16 -12.28 42.00 5.70
N ASN A 17 -11.14 41.30 5.57
CA ASN A 17 -9.83 41.92 5.40
C ASN A 17 -9.44 42.11 3.93
N SER A 18 -10.16 41.48 2.99
CA SER A 18 -9.89 41.59 1.56
C SER A 18 -11.17 41.29 0.75
N PRO A 19 -11.98 42.31 0.40
CA PRO A 19 -13.29 42.12 -0.21
C PRO A 19 -13.30 41.37 -1.54
N ASP A 20 -12.16 41.33 -2.25
CA ASP A 20 -11.99 40.61 -3.53
C ASP A 20 -11.87 39.09 -3.35
N HIS A 21 -11.71 38.62 -2.12
CA HIS A 21 -11.67 37.20 -1.78
C HIS A 21 -12.96 36.76 -1.09
N LYS A 22 -13.33 35.50 -1.27
CA LYS A 22 -14.46 34.87 -0.57
C LYS A 22 -13.97 33.90 0.50
N LEU A 23 -14.70 33.86 1.60
CA LEU A 23 -14.56 32.88 2.67
C LEU A 23 -15.71 31.88 2.57
N LEU A 24 -15.37 30.60 2.64
CA LEU A 24 -16.31 29.54 2.96
C LEU A 24 -16.25 29.31 4.47
N VAL A 25 -17.33 29.65 5.16
CA VAL A 25 -17.44 29.52 6.62
C VAL A 25 -18.32 28.33 6.95
N VAL A 26 -17.77 27.39 7.69
CA VAL A 26 -18.49 26.25 8.28
C VAL A 26 -18.66 26.55 9.77
N ALA A 27 -19.89 26.54 10.26
CA ALA A 27 -20.21 27.00 11.61
C ALA A 27 -21.32 26.17 12.25
N GLY A 28 -21.30 26.11 13.58
CA GLY A 28 -22.34 25.54 14.44
C GLY A 28 -22.27 26.17 15.83
N ARG A 29 -23.32 26.02 16.63
CA ARG A 29 -23.36 26.56 18.01
C ARG A 29 -22.46 25.79 18.97
N ASN A 30 -22.16 24.54 18.62
CA ASN A 30 -21.32 23.62 19.37
C ASN A 30 -20.54 22.72 18.39
N ALA A 31 -19.70 21.84 18.94
CA ALA A 31 -18.85 20.93 18.15
C ALA A 31 -19.67 19.97 17.27
N GLU A 32 -20.78 19.44 17.77
CA GLU A 32 -21.64 18.50 17.03
C GLU A 32 -22.27 19.15 15.80
N GLU A 33 -22.77 20.38 15.94
CA GLU A 33 -23.32 21.14 14.83
C GLU A 33 -22.27 21.55 13.81
N LEU A 34 -21.06 21.89 14.26
CA LEU A 34 -19.94 22.18 13.38
C LEU A 34 -19.55 20.94 12.56
N THR A 35 -19.46 19.77 13.20
CA THR A 35 -19.21 18.49 12.53
C THR A 35 -20.32 18.16 11.54
N THR A 36 -21.58 18.41 11.89
CA THR A 36 -22.73 18.22 10.99
C THR A 36 -22.61 19.10 9.75
N ALA A 37 -22.28 20.39 9.91
CA ALA A 37 -22.07 21.31 8.79
C ALA A 37 -20.87 20.90 7.92
N ALA A 38 -19.77 20.45 8.53
CA ALA A 38 -18.59 19.97 7.82
C ALA A 38 -18.90 18.69 7.01
N ASN A 39 -19.59 17.72 7.61
CA ASN A 39 -19.99 16.49 6.93
C ASN A 39 -20.94 16.77 5.76
N ALA A 40 -21.88 17.73 5.92
CA ALA A 40 -22.76 18.12 4.83
C ALA A 40 -21.99 18.68 3.63
N LEU A 41 -21.00 19.54 3.90
CA LEU A 41 -20.17 20.14 2.87
C LEU A 41 -19.35 19.08 2.13
N VAL A 42 -18.63 18.25 2.86
CA VAL A 42 -17.69 17.28 2.27
C VAL A 42 -18.42 16.16 1.52
N LEU A 43 -19.62 15.76 1.96
CA LEU A 43 -20.44 14.78 1.25
C LEU A 43 -21.24 15.39 0.08
N GLY A 44 -21.06 16.68 -0.23
CA GLY A 44 -21.84 17.36 -1.28
C GLY A 44 -23.33 17.48 -0.97
N LYS A 45 -23.72 17.34 0.31
CA LYS A 45 -25.10 17.41 0.80
C LYS A 45 -25.50 18.80 1.29
N ALA A 46 -24.57 19.74 1.34
CA ALA A 46 -24.86 21.15 1.55
C ALA A 46 -25.51 21.72 0.28
N ALA A 47 -26.84 21.57 0.17
CA ALA A 47 -27.64 22.06 -0.96
C ALA A 47 -27.70 23.60 -0.99
N MET A 48 -26.61 24.24 -1.41
CA MET A 48 -26.47 25.69 -1.44
C MET A 48 -27.24 26.30 -2.63
N SER A 49 -28.37 26.95 -2.36
CA SER A 49 -29.12 27.74 -3.35
C SER A 49 -28.81 29.26 -3.27
N GLY A 50 -27.88 29.66 -2.39
CA GLY A 50 -27.52 31.06 -2.16
C GLY A 50 -26.25 31.21 -1.33
N ARG A 51 -26.12 32.35 -0.63
CA ARG A 51 -24.93 32.66 0.20
C ARG A 51 -24.82 31.81 1.46
N GLN A 52 -25.89 31.18 1.91
CA GLN A 52 -25.95 30.42 3.15
C GLN A 52 -26.85 29.20 2.96
N ALA A 53 -26.47 28.08 3.57
CA ALA A 53 -27.29 26.89 3.72
C ALA A 53 -27.31 26.50 5.21
N SER A 54 -28.50 26.26 5.75
CA SER A 54 -28.67 25.67 7.09
C SER A 54 -28.94 24.19 6.93
N ILE A 55 -28.24 23.38 7.73
CA ILE A 55 -28.28 21.93 7.65
C ILE A 55 -29.05 21.40 8.86
N GLN A 56 -30.08 20.60 8.60
CA GLN A 56 -30.86 19.96 9.66
C GLN A 56 -30.19 18.67 10.14
N SER A 57 -29.78 17.82 9.21
CA SER A 57 -29.14 16.54 9.49
C SER A 57 -28.32 16.05 8.31
N VAL A 58 -27.33 15.20 8.57
CA VAL A 58 -26.53 14.55 7.53
C VAL A 58 -26.50 13.05 7.80
N ASP A 59 -26.96 12.27 6.83
CA ASP A 59 -26.74 10.82 6.84
C ASP A 59 -25.33 10.49 6.34
N LEU A 60 -24.53 9.84 7.19
CA LEU A 60 -23.16 9.39 6.88
C LEU A 60 -23.14 8.02 6.17
N GLY A 61 -24.30 7.40 5.95
CA GLY A 61 -24.42 6.05 5.40
C GLY A 61 -24.12 4.97 6.44
N PRO A 62 -24.17 3.68 6.04
CA PRO A 62 -23.91 2.56 6.94
C PRO A 62 -22.45 2.55 7.44
N PRO A 63 -22.18 1.89 8.59
CA PRO A 63 -20.81 1.58 9.01
C PRO A 63 -20.05 0.82 7.91
N ARG A 64 -18.78 1.17 7.73
CA ARG A 64 -17.92 0.57 6.71
C ARG A 64 -17.49 -0.84 7.10
N ALA A 65 -17.34 -1.71 6.11
CA ALA A 65 -16.72 -3.00 6.25
C ALA A 65 -15.18 -2.89 6.09
N PRO A 66 -14.40 -3.82 6.64
CA PRO A 66 -12.97 -3.89 6.36
C PRO A 66 -12.71 -4.02 4.85
N TYR A 67 -11.73 -3.26 4.35
CA TYR A 67 -11.28 -3.34 2.95
C TYR A 67 -12.30 -2.94 1.89
N ASP A 68 -13.30 -2.14 2.26
CA ASP A 68 -14.34 -1.65 1.35
C ASP A 68 -14.04 -0.27 0.71
N ALA A 69 -12.80 0.21 0.80
CA ALA A 69 -12.43 1.56 0.41
C ALA A 69 -12.66 1.80 -1.10
N PRO A 70 -13.36 2.89 -1.50
CA PRO A 70 -13.66 3.17 -2.91
C PRO A 70 -12.45 3.23 -3.85
N ASN A 71 -11.30 3.70 -3.36
CA ASN A 71 -10.07 3.78 -4.16
C ASN A 71 -9.28 2.45 -4.20
N TRP A 72 -9.72 1.41 -3.50
CA TRP A 72 -9.07 0.11 -3.53
C TRP A 72 -9.70 -0.79 -4.58
N ALA A 73 -8.85 -1.57 -5.23
CA ALA A 73 -9.33 -2.65 -6.06
C ALA A 73 -9.99 -3.73 -5.20
N PRO A 74 -11.08 -4.35 -5.67
CA PRO A 74 -11.64 -5.53 -5.03
C PRO A 74 -10.57 -6.61 -4.86
N VAL A 75 -10.47 -7.16 -3.65
CA VAL A 75 -9.50 -8.22 -3.29
C VAL A 75 -10.19 -9.55 -3.01
N ASP A 76 -11.50 -9.64 -3.16
CA ASP A 76 -12.32 -10.83 -2.96
C ASP A 76 -12.67 -11.55 -4.28
N ARG A 77 -12.36 -10.93 -5.42
CA ARG A 77 -12.63 -11.45 -6.78
C ARG A 77 -11.63 -10.93 -7.81
N PRO A 78 -11.57 -11.52 -9.01
CA PRO A 78 -10.92 -10.89 -10.15
C PRO A 78 -11.54 -9.52 -10.48
N VAL A 79 -10.69 -8.52 -10.68
CA VAL A 79 -11.08 -7.17 -11.11
C VAL A 79 -10.76 -6.96 -12.59
N LEU A 80 -11.72 -6.41 -13.33
CA LEU A 80 -11.57 -6.12 -14.76
C LEU A 80 -10.88 -4.77 -14.96
N PHE A 81 -10.14 -4.62 -16.05
CA PHE A 81 -9.44 -3.35 -16.35
C PHE A 81 -10.41 -2.20 -16.61
N ARG A 82 -11.61 -2.47 -17.14
CA ARG A 82 -12.70 -1.47 -17.23
C ARG A 82 -13.12 -0.87 -15.89
N GLU A 83 -12.89 -1.57 -14.77
CA GLU A 83 -13.21 -1.09 -13.43
C GLU A 83 -12.08 -0.20 -12.87
N LEU A 84 -10.89 -0.22 -13.47
CA LEU A 84 -9.68 0.47 -13.02
C LEU A 84 -9.36 1.73 -13.82
N VAL A 85 -10.05 1.96 -14.93
CA VAL A 85 -9.89 3.13 -15.80
C VAL A 85 -11.18 3.95 -15.82
N THR A 86 -11.06 5.26 -15.96
CA THR A 86 -12.23 6.15 -16.06
C THR A 86 -12.88 6.08 -17.44
N ASP A 87 -12.08 5.83 -18.48
CA ASP A 87 -12.53 5.72 -19.87
C ASP A 87 -11.82 4.54 -20.56
N PRO A 88 -12.55 3.58 -21.17
CA PRO A 88 -11.97 2.50 -21.96
C PRO A 88 -11.01 2.95 -23.08
N GLN A 89 -11.11 4.20 -23.57
CA GLN A 89 -10.16 4.74 -24.54
C GLN A 89 -8.73 4.86 -24.00
N GLN A 90 -8.56 4.95 -22.67
CA GLN A 90 -7.24 4.96 -22.02
C GLN A 90 -6.46 3.65 -22.24
N LEU A 91 -7.16 2.57 -22.63
CA LEU A 91 -6.59 1.27 -22.92
C LEU A 91 -6.21 1.11 -24.41
N GLN A 92 -6.16 2.19 -25.18
CA GLN A 92 -5.86 2.18 -26.61
C GLN A 92 -4.75 3.18 -26.94
N VAL A 93 -3.88 2.80 -27.88
CA VAL A 93 -2.78 3.62 -28.35
C VAL A 93 -2.59 3.51 -29.85
N SER A 94 -1.95 4.53 -30.44
CA SER A 94 -1.67 4.60 -31.86
C SER A 94 -0.27 5.13 -32.13
N GLY A 95 0.37 4.61 -33.18
CA GLY A 95 1.74 4.93 -33.57
C GLY A 95 2.63 3.69 -33.58
N ASN A 96 3.84 3.83 -34.08
CA ASN A 96 4.85 2.78 -34.09
C ASN A 96 5.51 2.58 -32.72
N ASP A 97 5.74 3.67 -31.99
CA ASP A 97 6.28 3.64 -30.64
C ASP A 97 5.41 4.51 -29.71
N PRO A 98 4.16 4.07 -29.44
CA PRO A 98 3.24 4.82 -28.60
C PRO A 98 3.71 4.91 -27.14
N GLN A 99 3.14 5.86 -26.40
CA GLN A 99 3.27 5.88 -24.95
C GLN A 99 2.67 4.61 -24.31
N ALA A 100 3.18 4.24 -23.14
CA ALA A 100 2.66 3.10 -22.38
C ALA A 100 1.19 3.30 -22.00
N ILE A 101 0.36 2.27 -22.19
CA ILE A 101 -0.96 2.21 -21.54
C ILE A 101 -0.71 1.97 -20.06
N ARG A 102 -1.25 2.85 -19.20
CA ARG A 102 -1.07 2.79 -17.74
C ARG A 102 -2.38 2.46 -17.06
N VAL A 103 -2.37 1.43 -16.23
CA VAL A 103 -3.50 1.05 -15.38
C VAL A 103 -3.04 1.11 -13.94
N ASN A 104 -3.61 2.05 -13.17
CA ASN A 104 -3.30 2.23 -11.76
C ASN A 104 -4.22 1.35 -10.92
N LEU A 105 -3.68 0.79 -9.84
CA LEU A 105 -4.37 -0.15 -8.97
C LEU A 105 -3.84 0.02 -7.55
N ARG A 106 -4.73 0.27 -6.60
CA ARG A 106 -4.39 0.26 -5.17
C ARG A 106 -4.95 -0.97 -4.50
N VAL A 107 -4.17 -1.52 -3.59
CA VAL A 107 -4.57 -2.68 -2.79
C VAL A 107 -4.21 -2.45 -1.31
N PRO A 108 -4.90 -3.13 -0.38
CA PRO A 108 -4.56 -3.10 1.04
C PRO A 108 -3.08 -3.46 1.30
N ALA A 109 -2.45 -2.78 2.25
CA ALA A 109 -1.04 -2.98 2.59
C ALA A 109 -0.76 -4.33 3.28
N ASP A 110 -1.80 -4.99 3.81
CA ASP A 110 -1.69 -6.23 4.58
C ASP A 110 -1.93 -7.49 3.75
N LEU A 111 -1.96 -7.40 2.41
CA LEU A 111 -2.06 -8.58 1.56
C LEU A 111 -0.80 -9.44 1.65
N TYR A 112 -0.97 -10.70 2.05
CA TYR A 112 0.11 -11.66 2.25
C TYR A 112 -0.11 -12.97 1.49
N GLY A 113 0.79 -13.25 0.55
CA GLY A 113 0.78 -14.44 -0.31
C GLY A 113 1.43 -15.66 0.33
N TRP A 114 0.81 -16.26 1.36
CA TRP A 114 1.39 -17.42 2.05
C TRP A 114 1.40 -18.70 1.21
N ASN A 115 0.35 -18.92 0.43
CA ASN A 115 0.21 -20.00 -0.55
C ASN A 115 0.41 -19.47 -1.98
N GLN A 116 0.03 -18.21 -2.22
CA GLN A 116 0.15 -17.59 -3.53
C GLN A 116 1.49 -16.87 -3.70
N ARG A 117 2.36 -17.44 -4.54
CA ARG A 117 3.64 -16.82 -4.89
C ARG A 117 3.53 -15.72 -5.95
N SER A 118 2.36 -15.61 -6.59
CA SER A 118 2.14 -14.68 -7.69
C SER A 118 0.68 -14.26 -7.82
N VAL A 119 0.44 -13.02 -8.25
CA VAL A 119 -0.87 -12.49 -8.63
C VAL A 119 -1.19 -12.93 -10.07
N PRO A 120 -2.31 -13.63 -10.31
CA PRO A 120 -2.78 -13.95 -11.66
C PRO A 120 -3.22 -12.69 -12.42
N LEU A 121 -2.68 -12.51 -13.62
CA LEU A 121 -3.08 -11.48 -14.57
C LEU A 121 -3.49 -12.17 -15.89
N ASN A 122 -4.77 -12.05 -16.27
CA ASN A 122 -5.26 -12.51 -17.57
C ASN A 122 -5.30 -11.31 -18.51
N LEU A 123 -4.30 -11.22 -19.39
CA LEU A 123 -4.15 -10.11 -20.31
C LEU A 123 -4.73 -10.48 -21.67
N LYS A 124 -5.71 -9.70 -22.11
CA LYS A 124 -6.27 -9.76 -23.46
C LYS A 124 -5.86 -8.50 -24.21
N TYR A 125 -5.36 -8.63 -25.42
CA TYR A 125 -4.92 -7.47 -26.20
C TYR A 125 -5.12 -7.67 -27.70
N ARG A 126 -5.20 -6.55 -28.41
CA ARG A 126 -5.35 -6.45 -29.87
C ARG A 126 -4.32 -5.48 -30.41
N TYR A 127 -3.88 -5.70 -31.64
CA TYR A 127 -2.88 -4.85 -32.28
C TYR A 127 -3.01 -4.94 -33.80
N THR A 128 -2.43 -3.96 -34.49
CA THR A 128 -2.24 -4.01 -35.94
C THR A 128 -1.11 -5.00 -36.20
N ALA A 129 -1.46 -6.22 -36.62
CA ALA A 129 -0.49 -7.27 -36.82
C ALA A 129 0.46 -6.93 -37.99
N PRO A 130 1.77 -7.23 -37.85
CA PRO A 130 2.71 -7.08 -38.94
C PRO A 130 2.42 -8.10 -40.05
N SER A 131 2.86 -7.83 -41.28
CA SER A 131 2.74 -8.78 -42.41
C SER A 131 3.70 -9.96 -42.27
N THR A 132 4.84 -9.76 -41.62
CA THR A 132 5.87 -10.77 -41.36
C THR A 132 6.34 -10.68 -39.92
N TYR A 133 7.03 -11.72 -39.42
CA TYR A 133 7.71 -11.60 -38.14
C TYR A 133 8.77 -10.50 -38.19
N ASN A 134 8.60 -9.49 -37.34
CA ASN A 134 9.56 -8.40 -37.14
C ASN A 134 9.83 -8.20 -35.64
N ASP A 135 10.38 -7.05 -35.28
CA ASP A 135 10.76 -6.71 -33.91
C ASP A 135 9.60 -6.06 -33.12
N SER A 136 8.36 -6.25 -33.58
CA SER A 136 7.19 -5.77 -32.84
C SER A 136 6.99 -6.58 -31.56
N VAL A 137 6.90 -5.88 -30.43
CA VAL A 137 6.80 -6.47 -29.09
C VAL A 137 5.77 -5.77 -28.21
N LEU A 138 5.22 -6.50 -27.25
CA LEU A 138 4.48 -5.99 -26.11
C LEU A 138 5.28 -6.27 -24.84
N ASN A 139 5.74 -5.21 -24.17
CA ASN A 139 6.33 -5.29 -22.84
C ASN A 139 5.27 -5.00 -21.79
N VAL A 140 5.23 -5.86 -20.78
CA VAL A 140 4.36 -5.74 -19.61
C VAL A 140 5.24 -5.46 -18.40
N ASP A 141 5.14 -4.24 -17.88
CA ASP A 141 5.85 -3.80 -16.69
C ASP A 141 4.87 -3.57 -15.54
N ILE A 142 5.36 -3.73 -14.32
CA ILE A 142 4.65 -3.38 -13.09
C ILE A 142 5.60 -2.59 -12.22
N ASN A 143 5.17 -1.40 -11.81
CA ASN A 143 6.00 -0.47 -11.02
C ASN A 143 7.37 -0.26 -11.69
N GLU A 144 7.35 0.00 -13.01
CA GLU A 144 8.51 0.20 -13.89
C GLU A 144 9.45 -1.01 -14.06
N GLN A 145 9.10 -2.18 -13.51
CA GLN A 145 9.88 -3.40 -13.65
C GLN A 145 9.27 -4.35 -14.68
N LEU A 146 10.09 -4.81 -15.63
CA LEU A 146 9.66 -5.77 -16.64
C LEU A 146 9.24 -7.10 -16.02
N VAL A 147 8.01 -7.53 -16.32
CA VAL A 147 7.45 -8.82 -15.92
C VAL A 147 7.53 -9.80 -17.09
N ARG A 148 7.09 -9.37 -18.28
CA ARG A 148 7.07 -10.23 -19.47
C ARG A 148 7.18 -9.40 -20.74
N SER A 149 7.85 -9.96 -21.75
CA SER A 149 7.86 -9.44 -23.11
C SER A 149 7.26 -10.49 -24.05
N TYR A 150 6.36 -10.05 -24.94
CA TYR A 150 5.71 -10.88 -25.94
C TYR A 150 6.05 -10.37 -27.33
N ARG A 151 6.59 -11.24 -28.19
CA ARG A 151 6.73 -10.94 -29.61
C ARG A 151 5.36 -11.00 -30.29
N LEU A 152 5.02 -9.94 -31.01
CA LEU A 152 3.74 -9.85 -31.72
C LEU A 152 3.80 -10.69 -33.00
N ARG A 153 2.73 -11.45 -33.26
CA ARG A 153 2.67 -12.41 -34.37
C ARG A 153 2.05 -11.73 -35.60
N PRO A 154 2.50 -12.08 -36.82
CA PRO A 154 1.82 -11.63 -38.02
C PRO A 154 0.43 -12.29 -38.13
N LEU A 155 -0.44 -11.72 -38.95
CA LEU A 155 -1.67 -12.40 -39.36
C LEU A 155 -1.28 -13.65 -40.15
N SER A 156 -1.55 -14.83 -39.60
CA SER A 156 -1.41 -16.08 -40.34
C SER A 156 -2.48 -16.11 -41.44
N GLY A 157 -2.06 -15.97 -42.70
CA GLY A 157 -2.93 -16.21 -43.85
C GLY A 157 -3.22 -17.71 -43.97
N SER A 158 -4.27 -18.19 -43.30
CA SER A 158 -4.88 -19.47 -43.60
C SER A 158 -6.37 -19.37 -43.27
N ASP A 159 -7.17 -19.47 -44.33
CA ASP A 159 -8.64 -19.56 -44.40
C ASP A 159 -9.45 -18.32 -44.79
N ASP A 160 -8.94 -17.41 -45.65
CA ASP A 160 -9.86 -16.48 -46.32
C ASP A 160 -9.39 -15.93 -47.69
N GLU A 161 -9.17 -16.81 -48.66
CA GLU A 161 -9.07 -16.40 -50.07
C GLU A 161 -10.46 -16.19 -50.72
N ASN A 162 -11.57 -16.18 -49.98
CA ASN A 162 -12.92 -16.09 -50.58
C ASN A 162 -14.02 -15.41 -49.75
N LEU A 163 -13.74 -14.37 -48.96
CA LEU A 163 -14.80 -13.47 -48.44
C LEU A 163 -14.60 -12.03 -48.89
N VAL A 164 -15.10 -11.76 -50.10
CA VAL A 164 -15.76 -10.47 -50.35
C VAL A 164 -17.01 -10.41 -49.46
N SER A 165 -17.19 -9.30 -48.75
CA SER A 165 -18.40 -8.82 -48.03
C SER A 165 -18.59 -9.24 -46.55
N VAL A 166 -18.27 -8.35 -45.61
CA VAL A 166 -19.19 -7.45 -44.87
C VAL A 166 -18.40 -6.75 -43.73
N PRO A 167 -18.29 -5.40 -43.65
CA PRO A 167 -17.38 -4.70 -42.73
C PRO A 167 -17.80 -4.63 -41.25
N LEU A 168 -18.71 -5.49 -40.77
CA LEU A 168 -19.39 -5.28 -39.49
C LEU A 168 -19.43 -6.48 -38.53
N LEU A 169 -18.87 -7.65 -38.87
CA LEU A 169 -19.01 -8.86 -38.02
C LEU A 169 -17.73 -9.71 -37.81
N SER A 170 -16.55 -9.29 -38.28
CA SER A 170 -15.29 -10.03 -38.08
C SER A 170 -14.57 -9.59 -36.80
N GLY A 171 -15.17 -9.86 -35.64
CA GLY A 171 -14.64 -9.43 -34.32
C GLY A 171 -13.81 -10.47 -33.55
N SER A 172 -13.68 -11.71 -34.04
CA SER A 172 -13.27 -12.84 -33.19
C SER A 172 -11.78 -13.22 -33.22
N ASP A 173 -10.99 -12.87 -34.25
CA ASP A 173 -9.71 -13.57 -34.48
C ASP A 173 -8.44 -12.77 -34.11
N ALA A 174 -8.58 -11.54 -33.58
CA ALA A 174 -7.44 -10.68 -33.27
C ALA A 174 -7.16 -10.48 -31.76
N VAL A 175 -7.91 -11.15 -30.86
CA VAL A 175 -7.68 -11.05 -29.40
C VAL A 175 -6.68 -12.13 -28.97
N VAL A 176 -5.50 -11.70 -28.52
CA VAL A 176 -4.54 -12.62 -27.87
C VAL A 176 -4.78 -12.61 -26.37
N SER A 177 -4.96 -13.78 -25.75
CA SER A 177 -5.14 -13.95 -24.30
C SER A 177 -3.92 -14.65 -23.70
N ASN A 178 -3.32 -14.06 -22.66
CA ASN A 178 -2.16 -14.61 -21.97
C ASN A 178 -2.36 -14.57 -20.45
N ALA A 179 -2.08 -15.69 -19.78
CA ALA A 179 -1.98 -15.75 -18.33
C ALA A 179 -0.56 -15.39 -17.88
N ILE A 180 -0.43 -14.31 -17.11
CA ILE A 180 0.80 -13.81 -16.51
C ILE A 180 0.74 -14.07 -15.01
N ARG A 181 1.86 -14.51 -14.42
CA ARG A 181 2.03 -14.63 -12.97
C ARG A 181 2.95 -13.52 -12.50
N VAL A 182 2.38 -12.48 -11.89
CA VAL A 182 3.13 -11.35 -11.35
C VAL A 182 3.71 -11.75 -9.99
N PRO A 183 5.03 -11.70 -9.77
CA PRO A 183 5.59 -12.04 -8.46
C PRO A 183 5.03 -11.16 -7.34
N ALA A 184 4.55 -11.76 -6.25
CA ALA A 184 3.84 -11.04 -5.18
C ALA A 184 4.68 -9.91 -4.54
N PHE A 185 6.00 -10.08 -4.45
CA PHE A 185 6.90 -9.08 -3.87
C PHE A 185 7.05 -7.79 -4.72
N ARG A 186 6.56 -7.80 -5.97
CA ARG A 186 6.58 -6.61 -6.85
C ARG A 186 5.32 -5.74 -6.70
N VAL A 187 4.33 -6.21 -5.96
CA VAL A 187 3.07 -5.51 -5.74
C VAL A 187 3.11 -4.82 -4.37
N GLY A 188 2.96 -3.50 -4.38
CA GLY A 188 2.85 -2.67 -3.18
C GLY A 188 1.41 -2.23 -2.93
N SER A 189 1.20 -1.22 -2.08
CA SER A 189 -0.12 -0.63 -1.85
C SER A 189 -0.58 0.27 -2.99
N ASP A 190 0.35 0.97 -3.66
CA ASP A 190 0.14 1.61 -4.97
C ASP A 190 0.80 0.77 -6.05
N ASN A 191 0.10 0.51 -7.14
CA ASN A 191 0.65 -0.21 -8.28
C ASN A 191 0.27 0.47 -9.58
N GLN A 192 1.21 0.46 -10.51
CA GLN A 192 0.97 0.83 -11.89
C GLN A 192 1.42 -0.29 -12.82
N MET A 193 0.46 -0.84 -13.56
CA MET A 193 0.73 -1.72 -14.69
C MET A 193 0.97 -0.86 -15.94
N GLN A 194 2.02 -1.18 -16.70
CA GLN A 194 2.38 -0.48 -17.92
C GLN A 194 2.45 -1.48 -19.08
N PHE A 195 1.74 -1.19 -20.16
CA PHE A 195 1.74 -2.01 -21.37
C PHE A 195 2.34 -1.18 -22.50
N ARG A 196 3.57 -1.52 -22.89
CA ARG A 196 4.32 -0.81 -23.93
C ARG A 196 4.31 -1.64 -25.20
N PHE A 197 3.64 -1.12 -26.22
CA PHE A 197 3.67 -1.67 -27.56
C PHE A 197 4.81 -1.01 -28.33
N HIS A 198 5.66 -1.81 -28.94
CA HIS A 198 6.56 -1.39 -30.01
C HIS A 198 6.08 -2.07 -31.28
N LEU A 199 5.58 -1.28 -32.23
CA LEU A 199 4.98 -1.72 -33.49
C LEU A 199 5.92 -1.28 -34.62
N ASP A 200 6.82 -2.17 -35.01
CA ASP A 200 7.83 -1.85 -36.01
C ASP A 200 7.20 -1.57 -37.38
N SER A 201 7.71 -0.55 -38.07
CA SER A 201 7.16 -0.04 -39.31
C SER A 201 7.60 -0.91 -40.48
N GLN A 202 6.65 -1.62 -41.08
CA GLN A 202 6.87 -2.37 -42.32
C GLN A 202 7.13 -1.40 -43.48
N LYS A 203 8.41 -1.13 -43.81
CA LYS A 203 8.80 -0.42 -45.02
C LYS A 203 8.91 -1.42 -46.17
N THR A 204 7.92 -1.46 -47.05
CA THR A 204 7.98 -2.25 -48.29
C THR A 204 8.81 -1.51 -49.35
N GLY A 205 10.14 -1.54 -49.22
CA GLY A 205 11.09 -1.07 -50.23
C GLY A 205 11.91 0.18 -49.86
N LEU A 206 13.05 0.36 -50.54
CA LEU A 206 14.05 1.43 -50.30
C LEU A 206 13.53 2.86 -50.52
N CYS A 207 12.36 3.02 -51.16
CA CYS A 207 11.75 4.32 -51.51
C CYS A 207 10.24 4.40 -51.20
N ALA A 208 9.70 3.55 -50.32
CA ALA A 208 8.29 3.63 -49.94
C ALA A 208 8.05 4.80 -48.97
N SER A 209 7.16 5.71 -49.36
CA SER A 209 6.65 6.78 -48.51
C SER A 209 5.87 6.22 -47.32
N THR A 210 5.84 7.03 -46.26
CA THR A 210 5.24 6.85 -44.92
C THR A 210 4.17 5.75 -44.83
N PRO A 211 4.20 4.86 -43.81
CA PRO A 211 3.19 3.81 -43.64
C PRO A 211 1.76 4.38 -43.76
N ALA A 212 0.98 3.83 -44.71
CA ALA A 212 -0.31 4.39 -45.13
C ALA A 212 -1.43 4.32 -44.07
N LYS A 213 -1.22 3.58 -42.97
CA LYS A 213 -2.15 3.49 -41.84
C LYS A 213 -1.37 3.55 -40.54
N VAL A 214 -1.82 4.40 -39.61
CA VAL A 214 -1.26 4.48 -38.25
C VAL A 214 -1.54 3.17 -37.54
N ALA A 215 -0.48 2.46 -37.14
CA ALA A 215 -0.61 1.24 -36.34
C ALA A 215 -1.32 1.54 -35.02
N ARG A 216 -2.17 0.61 -34.58
CA ARG A 216 -2.93 0.72 -33.33
C ARG A 216 -2.73 -0.50 -32.47
N ALA A 217 -2.78 -0.32 -31.17
CA ALA A 217 -2.82 -1.40 -30.20
C ALA A 217 -3.78 -1.05 -29.06
N ALA A 218 -4.32 -2.08 -28.41
CA ALA A 218 -5.26 -1.93 -27.32
C ALA A 218 -5.14 -3.09 -26.34
N ILE A 219 -5.30 -2.79 -25.06
CA ILE A 219 -5.60 -3.79 -24.04
C ILE A 219 -7.12 -3.92 -23.96
N ASP A 220 -7.62 -5.16 -23.97
CA ASP A 220 -9.04 -5.41 -23.87
C ASP A 220 -9.51 -5.05 -22.44
N PRO A 221 -10.60 -4.29 -22.28
CA PRO A 221 -11.13 -3.92 -20.97
C PRO A 221 -11.57 -5.14 -20.12
N ASP A 222 -11.74 -6.31 -20.72
CA ASP A 222 -12.04 -7.59 -20.04
C ASP A 222 -10.79 -8.38 -19.63
N SER A 223 -9.62 -7.75 -19.67
CA SER A 223 -8.42 -8.22 -18.97
C SER A 223 -8.65 -8.14 -17.45
N THR A 224 -8.10 -9.09 -16.70
CA THR A 224 -8.34 -9.19 -15.25
C THR A 224 -7.07 -9.36 -14.44
N ILE A 225 -7.06 -8.82 -13.22
CA ILE A 225 -6.06 -9.14 -12.19
C ILE A 225 -6.78 -9.66 -10.93
N ASP A 226 -6.20 -10.62 -10.22
CA ASP A 226 -6.89 -11.31 -9.12
C ASP A 226 -6.07 -11.38 -7.83
N PHE A 227 -6.61 -10.78 -6.76
CA PHE A 227 -6.02 -10.79 -5.42
C PHE A 227 -6.78 -11.69 -4.43
N SER A 228 -7.85 -12.37 -4.86
CA SER A 228 -8.73 -13.20 -4.01
C SER A 228 -8.04 -14.33 -3.25
N GLY A 229 -6.85 -14.76 -3.70
CA GLY A 229 -6.07 -15.77 -3.02
C GLY A 229 -5.10 -15.26 -1.95
N PHE A 230 -5.02 -13.94 -1.75
CA PHE A 230 -4.16 -13.34 -0.73
C PHE A 230 -4.89 -13.24 0.60
N ALA A 231 -4.19 -13.53 1.69
CA ALA A 231 -4.74 -13.37 3.04
C ALA A 231 -4.41 -11.98 3.58
N HIS A 232 -5.27 -11.42 4.43
CA HIS A 232 -4.96 -10.21 5.20
C HIS A 232 -4.12 -10.58 6.42
N TYR A 233 -2.82 -10.31 6.35
CA TYR A 233 -1.87 -10.60 7.41
C TYR A 233 -0.68 -9.64 7.37
N ALA A 234 -0.51 -8.86 8.43
CA ALA A 234 0.55 -7.86 8.54
C ALA A 234 1.44 -8.11 9.75
N ALA A 235 2.75 -8.02 9.54
CA ALA A 235 3.73 -7.93 10.62
C ALA A 235 3.92 -6.46 10.99
N MET A 236 3.56 -6.11 12.23
CA MET A 236 3.59 -4.77 12.78
C MET A 236 4.59 -4.71 13.94
N PRO A 237 5.13 -3.54 14.33
CA PRO A 237 4.99 -2.25 13.67
C PRO A 237 5.72 -2.20 12.31
N ASN A 238 5.09 -1.53 11.33
CA ASN A 238 5.66 -1.30 10.01
C ASN A 238 5.27 0.08 9.49
N LEU A 239 6.16 1.07 9.68
CA LEU A 239 5.92 2.45 9.27
C LEU A 239 5.82 2.62 7.74
N ALA A 240 6.33 1.67 6.95
CA ALA A 240 6.12 1.69 5.51
C ALA A 240 4.64 1.52 5.15
N PHE A 241 3.88 0.72 5.91
CA PHE A 241 2.43 0.55 5.70
C PHE A 241 1.67 1.84 6.00
N PHE A 242 2.05 2.53 7.08
CA PHE A 242 1.49 3.83 7.41
C PHE A 242 1.80 4.88 6.33
N ALA A 243 3.06 5.00 5.92
CA ALA A 243 3.45 6.01 4.94
C ALA A 243 2.79 5.79 3.57
N ASN A 244 2.73 4.54 3.09
CA ASN A 244 2.25 4.20 1.76
C ASN A 244 0.73 3.96 1.69
N SER A 245 -0.02 3.97 2.79
CA SER A 245 -1.47 3.70 2.70
C SER A 245 -2.30 4.19 3.88
N GLY A 246 -1.66 4.71 4.94
CA GLY A 246 -2.32 5.00 6.21
C GLY A 246 -2.71 3.77 7.03
N TYR A 247 -2.27 2.56 6.66
CA TYR A 247 -2.58 1.35 7.42
C TYR A 247 -1.92 1.37 8.81
N PRO A 248 -2.60 0.90 9.89
CA PRO A 248 -3.88 0.19 9.89
C PRO A 248 -5.13 1.08 9.95
N PHE A 249 -4.97 2.40 10.04
CA PHE A 249 -6.08 3.34 10.21
C PHE A 249 -7.05 3.36 9.02
N THR A 250 -6.56 3.00 7.83
CA THR A 250 -7.34 2.92 6.59
C THR A 250 -8.01 1.56 6.35
N ARG A 251 -7.92 0.61 7.31
CA ARG A 251 -8.64 -0.68 7.22
C ARG A 251 -10.14 -0.50 7.03
N LEU A 252 -10.72 0.50 7.72
CA LEU A 252 -12.07 1.00 7.47
C LEU A 252 -11.96 2.32 6.71
N ALA A 253 -12.69 2.46 5.59
CA ALA A 253 -12.51 3.58 4.67
C ALA A 253 -12.77 4.97 5.28
N ASP A 254 -13.62 5.04 6.30
CA ASP A 254 -14.02 6.27 7.01
C ASP A 254 -13.29 6.48 8.35
N LEU A 255 -12.29 5.64 8.63
CA LEU A 255 -11.44 5.67 9.83
C LEU A 255 -12.23 5.43 11.14
N ALA A 256 -13.35 4.70 11.10
CA ALA A 256 -14.17 4.43 12.29
C ALA A 256 -13.44 3.67 13.42
N ASP A 257 -12.34 2.98 13.13
CA ASP A 257 -11.51 2.24 14.10
C ASP A 257 -10.25 3.03 14.54
N THR A 258 -10.26 4.34 14.28
CA THR A 258 -9.13 5.24 14.55
C THR A 258 -9.52 6.30 15.57
N ALA A 259 -8.60 6.57 16.50
CA ALA A 259 -8.63 7.75 17.34
C ALA A 259 -7.33 8.55 17.18
N VAL A 260 -7.46 9.86 16.98
CA VAL A 260 -6.33 10.78 16.97
C VAL A 260 -6.20 11.43 18.35
N VAL A 261 -5.00 11.35 18.91
CA VAL A 261 -4.68 11.93 20.22
C VAL A 261 -3.81 13.16 19.98
N LEU A 262 -4.32 14.32 20.39
CA LEU A 262 -3.62 15.60 20.32
C LEU A 262 -3.06 16.00 21.69
N PRO A 263 -2.10 16.94 21.75
CA PRO A 263 -1.72 17.55 23.01
C PRO A 263 -2.95 18.24 23.65
N ASP A 264 -2.97 18.27 24.97
CA ASP A 264 -4.04 18.89 25.78
C ASP A 264 -4.33 20.35 25.44
N ALA A 265 -3.32 21.06 24.91
CA ALA A 265 -3.39 22.39 24.35
C ALA A 265 -2.75 22.38 22.95
N PRO A 266 -3.49 21.97 21.90
CA PRO A 266 -2.95 21.81 20.57
C PRO A 266 -2.66 23.18 19.94
N ARG A 267 -1.50 23.31 19.28
CA ARG A 267 -1.14 24.51 18.51
C ARG A 267 -1.54 24.35 17.05
N ALA A 268 -1.37 25.43 16.28
CA ALA A 268 -1.65 25.45 14.85
C ALA A 268 -0.96 24.30 14.10
N ILE A 269 0.34 24.04 14.38
CA ILE A 269 1.09 22.95 13.73
C ILE A 269 0.54 21.56 14.06
N ASP A 270 0.01 21.35 15.27
CA ASP A 270 -0.58 20.06 15.67
C ASP A 270 -1.91 19.82 14.92
N GLN A 271 -2.68 20.89 14.72
CA GLN A 271 -3.93 20.86 13.94
C GLN A 271 -3.66 20.68 12.44
N GLU A 272 -2.65 21.35 11.91
CA GLU A 272 -2.19 21.17 10.52
C GLU A 272 -1.76 19.72 10.28
N ALA A 273 -0.93 19.16 11.16
CA ALA A 273 -0.51 17.77 11.08
C ALA A 273 -1.70 16.80 11.12
N LEU A 274 -2.67 17.00 12.03
CA LEU A 274 -3.90 16.22 12.06
C LEU A 274 -4.62 16.28 10.70
N LEU A 275 -4.90 17.48 10.18
CA LEU A 275 -5.67 17.66 8.96
C LEU A 275 -4.94 17.08 7.74
N THR A 276 -3.62 17.26 7.65
CA THR A 276 -2.78 16.69 6.59
C THR A 276 -2.78 15.17 6.62
N LEU A 277 -2.67 14.56 7.81
CA LEU A 277 -2.70 13.10 7.95
C LEU A 277 -4.08 12.51 7.61
N LEU A 278 -5.17 13.17 8.03
CA LEU A 278 -6.53 12.77 7.64
C LEU A 278 -6.74 12.92 6.13
N GLY A 279 -6.21 14.00 5.53
CA GLY A 279 -6.23 14.21 4.07
C GLY A 279 -5.45 13.13 3.31
N HIS A 280 -4.27 12.76 3.80
CA HIS A 280 -3.46 11.67 3.23
C HIS A 280 -4.23 10.35 3.24
N MET A 281 -4.81 9.98 4.39
CA MET A 281 -5.63 8.77 4.50
C MET A 281 -6.87 8.82 3.62
N GLY A 282 -7.56 9.96 3.54
CA GLY A 282 -8.71 10.15 2.66
C GLY A 282 -8.37 10.05 1.17
N ARG A 283 -7.19 10.51 0.76
CA ARG A 283 -6.68 10.30 -0.61
C ARG A 283 -6.49 8.81 -0.91
N TRP A 284 -6.04 8.05 0.08
CA TRP A 284 -5.81 6.61 -0.04
C TRP A 284 -7.09 5.80 -0.08
N THR A 285 -8.05 6.08 0.80
CA THR A 285 -9.33 5.36 0.85
C THR A 285 -10.33 5.83 -0.21
N GLY A 286 -10.23 7.09 -0.64
CA GLY A 286 -11.24 7.74 -1.49
C GLY A 286 -12.45 8.24 -0.71
N LEU A 287 -12.40 8.22 0.63
CA LEU A 287 -13.47 8.67 1.49
C LEU A 287 -12.92 9.60 2.58
N PRO A 288 -13.63 10.68 2.95
CA PRO A 288 -13.26 11.50 4.09
C PRO A 288 -13.25 10.70 5.40
N ALA A 289 -12.50 11.18 6.38
CA ALA A 289 -12.45 10.61 7.73
C ALA A 289 -13.72 10.92 8.54
N LEU A 290 -14.86 10.34 8.15
CA LEU A 290 -16.18 10.68 8.69
C LEU A 290 -16.40 10.20 10.14
N ARG A 291 -15.70 9.14 10.57
CA ARG A 291 -15.92 8.48 11.87
C ARG A 291 -14.67 8.41 12.76
N VAL A 292 -13.67 9.22 12.45
CA VAL A 292 -12.49 9.38 13.30
C VAL A 292 -12.87 10.08 14.60
N THR A 293 -12.30 9.63 15.72
CA THR A 293 -12.46 10.30 17.02
C THR A 293 -11.21 11.10 17.33
N VAL A 294 -11.35 12.33 17.82
CA VAL A 294 -10.22 13.18 18.24
C VAL A 294 -10.36 13.46 19.73
N VAL A 295 -9.31 13.17 20.50
CA VAL A 295 -9.27 13.38 21.96
C VAL A 295 -7.98 14.07 22.39
N PRO A 296 -7.98 14.83 23.50
CA PRO A 296 -6.75 15.30 24.12
C PRO A 296 -5.99 14.14 24.78
N ALA A 297 -4.68 14.32 25.00
CA ALA A 297 -3.78 13.31 25.57
C ALA A 297 -4.21 12.82 26.96
N ARG A 298 -4.86 13.67 27.77
CA ARG A 298 -5.43 13.29 29.07
C ARG A 298 -6.60 12.31 29.01
N ASP A 299 -7.26 12.19 27.86
CA ASP A 299 -8.47 11.36 27.69
C ASP A 299 -8.19 10.11 26.82
N VAL A 300 -6.92 9.75 26.60
CA VAL A 300 -6.52 8.65 25.71
C VAL A 300 -7.09 7.30 26.15
N GLU A 301 -7.25 7.08 27.46
CA GLU A 301 -7.82 5.87 28.04
C GLU A 301 -9.27 5.63 27.55
N SER A 302 -10.03 6.69 27.25
CA SER A 302 -11.41 6.59 26.73
C SER A 302 -11.50 5.96 25.34
N VAL A 303 -10.40 5.99 24.57
CA VAL A 303 -10.31 5.50 23.19
C VAL A 303 -9.35 4.32 23.04
N GLY A 304 -8.91 3.71 24.15
CA GLY A 304 -7.93 2.60 24.13
C GLY A 304 -8.35 1.34 23.36
N GLN A 305 -9.62 1.24 22.96
CA GLN A 305 -10.15 0.17 22.12
C GLN A 305 -9.90 0.37 20.62
N ARG A 306 -9.37 1.51 20.18
CA ARG A 306 -9.11 1.87 18.78
C ARG A 306 -7.61 1.87 18.45
N ASN A 307 -7.27 1.93 17.17
CA ASN A 307 -5.91 2.26 16.75
C ASN A 307 -5.65 3.75 17.03
N LEU A 308 -4.48 4.06 17.60
CA LEU A 308 -4.16 5.40 18.07
C LEU A 308 -3.17 6.09 17.13
N LEU A 309 -3.55 7.24 16.59
CA LEU A 309 -2.65 8.15 15.90
C LEU A 309 -2.31 9.29 16.87
N ILE A 310 -1.07 9.36 17.35
CA ILE A 310 -0.63 10.41 18.26
C ILE A 310 0.06 11.49 17.43
N VAL A 311 -0.32 12.75 17.62
CA VAL A 311 0.28 13.87 16.89
C VAL A 311 0.79 14.92 17.86
N GLY A 312 2.00 15.42 17.62
CA GLY A 312 2.56 16.58 18.31
C GLY A 312 3.58 16.25 19.40
N ASN A 313 3.78 17.22 20.30
CA ASN A 313 4.68 17.14 21.45
C ASN A 313 3.98 17.58 22.76
N GLY A 314 4.72 18.00 23.79
CA GLY A 314 4.13 18.37 25.08
C GLY A 314 3.49 17.17 25.77
N SER A 315 2.22 17.26 26.18
CA SER A 315 1.52 16.16 26.85
C SER A 315 1.36 14.90 26.00
N ALA A 316 1.32 15.02 24.66
CA ALA A 316 1.39 13.87 23.75
C ALA A 316 2.78 13.20 23.81
N GLY A 317 3.85 13.99 23.94
CA GLY A 317 5.22 13.47 24.14
C GLY A 317 5.41 12.84 25.52
N GLU A 318 4.81 13.41 26.56
CA GLU A 318 4.78 12.84 27.92
C GLU A 318 4.04 11.50 27.94
N LEU A 319 2.93 11.38 27.20
CA LEU A 319 2.23 10.11 27.00
C LEU A 319 3.15 9.04 26.39
N LEU A 320 3.89 9.37 25.34
CA LEU A 320 4.90 8.47 24.75
C LEU A 320 6.01 8.11 25.74
N ALA A 321 6.43 9.05 26.57
CA ALA A 321 7.42 8.81 27.62
C ALA A 321 6.90 7.84 28.68
N ARG A 322 5.64 7.98 29.12
CA ARG A 322 4.98 7.05 30.06
C ARG A 322 4.94 5.61 29.54
N TRP A 323 4.85 5.43 28.21
CA TRP A 323 4.89 4.10 27.58
C TRP A 323 6.31 3.63 27.23
N GLY A 324 7.36 4.36 27.63
CA GLY A 324 8.75 4.00 27.34
C GLY A 324 9.12 4.12 25.86
N LYS A 325 8.41 4.97 25.12
CA LYS A 325 8.56 5.24 23.68
C LYS A 325 8.98 6.70 23.38
N SER A 326 9.57 7.40 24.34
CA SER A 326 10.07 8.75 24.08
C SER A 326 11.22 8.73 23.08
N LEU A 327 11.26 9.75 22.21
CA LEU A 327 12.20 9.81 21.11
C LEU A 327 13.68 9.74 21.57
N PRO A 328 14.13 10.44 22.62
CA PRO A 328 15.51 10.31 23.11
C PRO A 328 15.87 8.89 23.58
N LEU A 329 14.94 8.20 24.26
CA LEU A 329 15.15 6.82 24.72
C LEU A 329 15.21 5.84 23.55
N MET A 330 14.38 6.03 22.53
CA MET A 330 14.36 5.20 21.33
C MET A 330 15.63 5.40 20.49
N ILE A 331 16.11 6.65 20.35
CA ILE A 331 17.40 6.95 19.70
C ILE A 331 18.57 6.31 20.47
N ALA A 332 18.57 6.40 21.81
CA ALA A 332 19.60 5.78 22.63
C ALA A 332 19.60 4.25 22.49
N ARG A 333 18.44 3.59 22.53
CA ARG A 333 18.30 2.14 22.29
C ARG A 333 18.79 1.74 20.91
N GLY A 334 18.41 2.50 19.87
CA GLY A 334 18.89 2.25 18.52
C GLY A 334 20.41 2.29 18.41
N LYS A 335 21.07 3.27 19.03
CA LYS A 335 22.54 3.31 19.08
C LYS A 335 23.13 2.06 19.75
N THR A 336 22.57 1.64 20.88
CA THR A 336 23.04 0.45 21.61
C THR A 336 22.90 -0.83 20.79
N GLU A 337 21.75 -1.04 20.15
CA GLU A 337 21.53 -2.22 19.29
C GLU A 337 22.45 -2.22 18.07
N MET A 338 22.64 -1.06 17.43
CA MET A 338 23.55 -0.93 16.30
C MET A 338 24.99 -1.24 16.71
N ALA A 339 25.45 -0.75 17.87
CA ALA A 339 26.78 -1.06 18.40
C ALA A 339 26.95 -2.56 18.73
N LEU A 340 25.95 -3.20 19.34
CA LEU A 340 25.96 -4.64 19.63
C LEU A 340 25.98 -5.50 18.35
N ARG A 341 25.23 -5.09 17.32
CA ARG A 341 25.21 -5.79 16.03
C ARG A 341 26.52 -5.62 15.27
N ASP A 342 27.13 -4.44 15.30
CA ASP A 342 28.45 -4.18 14.69
C ASP A 342 29.55 -5.02 15.36
N GLN A 343 29.48 -5.20 16.68
CA GLN A 343 30.37 -6.11 17.42
C GLN A 343 30.15 -7.59 17.07
N ARG A 344 28.89 -8.04 16.92
CA ARG A 344 28.60 -9.43 16.51
C ARG A 344 28.93 -9.70 15.04
N ALA A 345 28.65 -8.73 14.17
CA ALA A 345 28.99 -8.80 12.75
C ALA A 345 30.51 -8.87 12.59
N SER A 346 31.29 -7.98 13.24
CA SER A 346 32.76 -8.03 13.16
C SER A 346 33.39 -9.26 13.82
N ALA A 347 32.75 -9.88 14.82
CA ALA A 347 33.27 -11.08 15.49
C ALA A 347 33.09 -12.39 14.70
N TRP A 348 32.13 -12.45 13.76
CA TRP A 348 31.84 -13.67 12.97
C TRP A 348 32.01 -13.49 11.45
N SER A 349 32.07 -12.25 10.93
CA SER A 349 32.19 -11.98 9.48
C SER A 349 33.55 -12.30 8.87
N ASN A 350 34.56 -12.66 9.66
CA ASN A 350 35.89 -13.03 9.14
C ASN A 350 36.04 -14.52 8.79
N TRP A 351 35.02 -15.37 8.98
CA TRP A 351 35.16 -16.81 8.72
C TRP A 351 34.27 -17.36 7.60
N LEU A 352 33.04 -16.89 7.39
CA LEU A 352 32.09 -17.55 6.48
C LEU A 352 31.30 -16.55 5.65
N SER A 353 31.80 -16.25 4.45
CA SER A 353 31.12 -15.45 3.43
C SER A 353 30.92 -16.31 2.18
N ASP A 354 29.92 -17.18 2.21
CA ASP A 354 29.16 -17.51 0.99
C ASP A 354 27.78 -18.09 1.36
N SER A 355 26.74 -17.55 0.74
CA SER A 355 25.34 -18.03 0.76
C SER A 355 24.54 -18.04 2.09
N GLU A 356 23.94 -16.90 2.46
CA GLU A 356 22.72 -16.84 3.30
C GLU A 356 21.76 -15.81 2.68
N PRO A 357 20.43 -16.02 2.76
CA PRO A 357 19.45 -15.08 2.23
C PRO A 357 19.46 -13.82 3.09
N GLU A 358 20.06 -12.78 2.51
CA GLU A 358 20.17 -11.39 2.95
C GLU A 358 19.23 -11.03 4.12
N ALA A 359 19.71 -11.26 5.35
CA ALA A 359 19.15 -10.63 6.53
C ALA A 359 19.48 -9.14 6.43
N MET A 360 18.65 -8.41 5.65
CA MET A 360 18.73 -6.99 5.33
C MET A 360 19.60 -6.26 6.36
N THR A 361 20.83 -6.00 5.95
CA THR A 361 21.73 -5.06 6.61
C THR A 361 20.97 -3.74 6.71
N PRO A 362 20.87 -3.11 7.89
CA PRO A 362 20.48 -1.72 7.95
C PRO A 362 21.55 -0.96 7.18
N ALA A 363 21.26 -0.63 5.92
CA ALA A 363 21.98 0.41 5.22
C ALA A 363 21.68 1.72 5.95
N GLY A 364 22.53 2.04 6.92
CA GLY A 364 22.38 3.18 7.81
C GLY A 364 23.42 3.06 8.91
N ARG A 365 24.67 3.43 8.59
CA ARG A 365 25.69 3.67 9.61
C ARG A 365 25.12 4.67 10.60
N ALA A 366 24.98 4.25 11.85
CA ALA A 366 24.56 5.09 12.96
C ALA A 366 25.60 6.18 13.28
N ILE A 367 25.72 7.21 12.44
CA ILE A 367 26.34 8.47 12.86
C ILE A 367 25.24 9.39 13.35
N LEU A 368 24.43 8.89 14.30
CA LEU A 368 23.51 9.70 15.07
C LEU A 368 24.33 10.52 16.08
N SER A 369 25.05 11.55 15.62
CA SER A 369 25.54 12.57 16.55
C SER A 369 24.33 13.35 17.05
N ALA A 370 24.07 13.26 18.36
CA ALA A 370 22.87 13.78 19.01
C ALA A 370 22.94 15.30 19.21
N GLY A 371 23.05 16.06 18.12
CA GLY A 371 23.01 17.52 18.13
C GLY A 371 21.96 18.02 17.16
N GLY A 372 20.80 18.45 17.67
CA GLY A 372 19.85 19.27 16.91
C GLY A 372 18.41 18.76 16.90
N PRO A 373 17.47 19.62 16.48
CA PRO A 373 16.05 19.31 16.44
C PRO A 373 15.75 18.16 15.48
N LEU A 374 14.83 17.28 15.88
CA LEU A 374 14.47 16.07 15.15
C LEU A 374 12.96 15.88 15.14
N ALA A 375 12.46 15.30 14.07
CA ALA A 375 11.11 14.79 14.00
C ALA A 375 11.13 13.28 13.76
N ALA A 376 10.05 12.58 14.10
CA ALA A 376 10.01 11.14 13.99
C ALA A 376 8.59 10.58 13.83
N LEU A 377 8.54 9.46 13.12
CA LEU A 377 7.44 8.51 13.15
C LEU A 377 7.81 7.35 14.07
N VAL A 378 6.94 7.01 15.01
CA VAL A 378 7.14 5.89 15.94
C VAL A 378 5.95 4.95 15.87
N GLY A 379 6.18 3.70 15.54
CA GLY A 379 5.15 2.66 15.47
C GLY A 379 5.35 1.62 16.57
N PHE A 380 4.27 1.24 17.27
CA PHE A 380 4.31 0.17 18.28
C PHE A 380 2.92 -0.42 18.52
N GLU A 381 2.82 -1.44 19.38
CA GLU A 381 1.55 -2.04 19.79
C GLU A 381 0.90 -1.21 20.91
N SER A 382 -0.42 -1.06 20.87
CA SER A 382 -1.18 -0.32 21.87
C SER A 382 -1.03 -0.96 23.25
N PRO A 383 -0.70 -0.18 24.30
CA PRO A 383 -0.64 -0.69 25.66
C PRO A 383 -2.03 -1.03 26.23
N PHE A 384 -3.11 -0.59 25.59
CA PHE A 384 -4.48 -0.82 26.05
C PHE A 384 -5.08 -2.11 25.50
N ARG A 385 -4.68 -2.51 24.28
CA ARG A 385 -5.27 -3.65 23.59
C ARG A 385 -4.27 -4.28 22.61
N GLU A 386 -4.10 -5.58 22.74
CA GLU A 386 -3.32 -6.37 21.79
C GLU A 386 -3.84 -6.19 20.36
N ARG A 387 -2.93 -6.29 19.39
CA ARG A 387 -3.18 -6.18 17.95
C ARG A 387 -3.73 -4.83 17.48
N HIS A 388 -3.80 -3.82 18.34
CA HIS A 388 -4.08 -2.45 17.95
C HIS A 388 -2.77 -1.70 17.84
N SER A 389 -2.64 -0.84 16.83
CA SER A 389 -1.42 -0.12 16.57
C SER A 389 -1.47 1.29 17.12
N VAL A 390 -0.32 1.76 17.58
CA VAL A 390 -0.05 3.17 17.79
C VAL A 390 0.95 3.63 16.74
N VAL A 391 0.63 4.72 16.04
CA VAL A 391 1.59 5.47 15.25
C VAL A 391 1.65 6.88 15.82
N ALA A 392 2.84 7.32 16.18
CA ALA A 392 3.06 8.65 16.71
C ALA A 392 3.87 9.48 15.72
N VAL A 393 3.35 10.65 15.37
CA VAL A 393 4.02 11.71 14.63
C VAL A 393 4.47 12.74 15.66
N THR A 394 5.76 12.77 15.94
CA THR A 394 6.29 13.59 17.04
C THR A 394 7.60 14.27 16.67
N ALA A 395 8.00 15.26 17.46
CA ALA A 395 9.24 15.98 17.26
C ALA A 395 9.79 16.52 18.59
N THR A 396 11.11 16.70 18.66
CA THR A 396 11.77 17.33 19.81
C THR A 396 11.36 18.80 19.92
N GLU A 397 11.13 19.45 18.78
CA GLU A 397 10.64 20.81 18.67
C GLU A 397 9.39 20.82 17.79
N ALA A 398 8.43 21.66 18.17
CA ALA A 398 7.13 21.78 17.51
C ALA A 398 7.22 22.06 16.01
N ASP A 399 8.11 22.99 15.68
CA ASP A 399 8.26 23.54 14.34
C ASP A 399 8.84 22.51 13.36
N ARG A 400 9.33 21.37 13.88
CA ARG A 400 9.85 20.25 13.08
C ARG A 400 8.81 19.20 12.76
N LEU A 401 7.60 19.29 13.31
CA LEU A 401 6.54 18.33 12.99
C LEU A 401 6.21 18.33 11.48
N GLY A 402 6.31 19.49 10.83
CA GLY A 402 6.16 19.64 9.38
C GLY A 402 7.16 18.82 8.56
N ASP A 403 8.38 18.61 9.05
CA ASP A 403 9.40 17.81 8.34
C ASP A 403 8.91 16.38 8.06
N VAL A 404 8.10 15.81 8.98
CA VAL A 404 7.51 14.48 8.79
C VAL A 404 6.39 14.50 7.77
N LEU A 405 5.57 15.55 7.77
CA LEU A 405 4.49 15.72 6.79
C LEU A 405 5.07 15.86 5.39
N ASP A 406 6.12 16.68 5.23
CA ASP A 406 6.85 16.83 3.97
C ASP A 406 7.50 15.52 3.52
N ALA A 407 7.98 14.70 4.46
CA ALA A 407 8.52 13.38 4.17
C ALA A 407 7.45 12.37 3.71
N LEU A 408 6.20 12.54 4.12
CA LEU A 408 5.08 11.69 3.71
C LEU A 408 4.53 12.09 2.32
N ASP A 409 4.73 13.33 1.89
CA ASP A 409 4.28 13.80 0.57
C ASP A 409 5.32 13.53 -0.55
N ASP A 410 6.61 13.38 -0.20
CA ASP A 410 7.69 13.07 -1.14
C ASP A 410 7.87 11.54 -1.33
N PRO A 411 7.59 10.97 -2.52
CA PRO A 411 7.71 9.54 -2.78
C PRO A 411 9.13 8.98 -2.53
N ALA A 412 10.17 9.77 -2.78
CA ALA A 412 11.55 9.34 -2.59
C ALA A 412 11.91 9.21 -1.09
N LYS A 413 11.27 10.03 -0.25
CA LYS A 413 11.39 9.95 1.21
C LYS A 413 10.49 8.86 1.78
N VAL A 414 9.27 8.69 1.27
CA VAL A 414 8.36 7.60 1.65
C VAL A 414 9.02 6.23 1.48
N ALA A 415 9.80 6.04 0.41
CA ALA A 415 10.55 4.80 0.19
C ALA A 415 11.59 4.49 1.29
N GLN A 416 12.05 5.50 2.04
CA GLN A 416 13.01 5.39 3.15
C GLN A 416 12.32 5.17 4.50
N ILE A 417 11.01 5.46 4.62
CA ILE A 417 10.22 5.24 5.83
C ILE A 417 10.01 3.74 6.04
N ARG A 418 10.66 3.17 7.06
CA ARG A 418 10.68 1.72 7.32
C ARG A 418 10.79 1.43 8.81
N GLY A 419 10.47 0.18 9.16
CA GLY A 419 10.67 -0.33 10.52
C GLY A 419 9.63 0.20 11.50
N ASP A 420 10.06 0.49 12.72
CA ASP A 420 9.21 0.91 13.84
C ASP A 420 9.57 2.30 14.39
N LEU A 421 10.70 2.84 13.96
CA LEU A 421 11.11 4.22 14.19
C LEU A 421 11.62 4.78 12.87
N THR A 422 11.14 5.93 12.44
CA THR A 422 11.76 6.68 11.35
C THR A 422 12.06 8.07 11.85
N VAL A 423 13.34 8.46 11.76
CA VAL A 423 13.79 9.80 12.16
C VAL A 423 13.91 10.65 10.90
N VAL A 424 13.36 11.86 10.98
CA VAL A 424 13.42 12.87 9.92
C VAL A 424 14.25 14.04 10.43
N ARG A 425 15.30 14.37 9.67
CA ARG A 425 16.18 15.51 9.93
C ARG A 425 16.34 16.31 8.65
N ALA A 426 15.64 17.44 8.54
CA ALA A 426 15.66 18.30 7.36
C ALA A 426 15.35 17.54 6.05
N LYS A 427 16.37 17.05 5.33
CA LYS A 427 16.22 16.29 4.08
C LYS A 427 16.49 14.80 4.21
N GLU A 428 17.03 14.35 5.33
CA GLU A 428 17.40 12.96 5.56
C GLU A 428 16.27 12.23 6.31
N VAL A 429 15.94 11.03 5.82
CA VAL A 429 14.91 10.16 6.39
C VAL A 429 15.54 8.80 6.64
N GLU A 430 15.60 8.39 7.90
CA GLU A 430 16.22 7.13 8.28
C GLU A 430 15.25 6.24 9.05
N GLY A 431 14.91 5.10 8.45
CA GLY A 431 14.10 4.05 9.07
C GLY A 431 14.95 3.06 9.88
N LEU A 432 14.53 2.80 11.11
CA LEU A 432 15.15 1.92 12.09
C LEU A 432 14.14 0.87 12.56
N ARG A 433 14.64 -0.30 12.96
CA ARG A 433 13.85 -1.36 13.59
C ARG A 433 14.46 -1.71 14.95
N LEU A 434 13.73 -1.42 16.02
CA LEU A 434 14.18 -1.55 17.42
C LEU A 434 13.39 -2.62 18.20
N GLY A 435 12.09 -2.73 17.95
CA GLY A 435 11.17 -3.59 18.70
C GLY A 435 10.88 -4.95 18.06
N GLU A 436 10.27 -5.83 18.87
CA GLU A 436 9.66 -7.06 18.37
C GLU A 436 8.43 -6.78 17.50
N ARG A 437 8.13 -7.73 16.61
CA ARG A 437 6.96 -7.66 15.75
C ARG A 437 5.79 -8.41 16.37
N TYR A 438 4.62 -7.78 16.35
CA TYR A 438 3.32 -8.42 16.53
C TYR A 438 2.65 -8.64 15.17
N PHE A 439 1.62 -9.47 15.15
CA PHE A 439 0.95 -9.85 13.91
C PHE A 439 -0.54 -9.57 14.01
N VAL A 440 -1.08 -8.97 12.96
CA VAL A 440 -2.49 -8.59 12.83
C VAL A 440 -3.08 -9.21 11.56
N GLY A 441 -4.39 -9.40 11.55
CA GLY A 441 -5.14 -9.97 10.42
C GLY A 441 -5.59 -11.42 10.64
N ASP A 442 -6.33 -11.92 9.65
CA ASP A 442 -7.00 -13.21 9.69
C ASP A 442 -6.14 -14.26 8.99
N PHE A 443 -5.32 -14.92 9.79
CA PHE A 443 -4.40 -15.95 9.29
C PHE A 443 -4.71 -17.30 9.95
N PRO A 444 -5.05 -18.33 9.15
CA PRO A 444 -5.36 -19.65 9.68
C PRO A 444 -4.25 -20.17 10.59
N TRP A 445 -4.62 -20.80 11.70
CA TRP A 445 -3.65 -21.22 12.72
C TRP A 445 -2.58 -22.16 12.15
N TYR A 446 -2.95 -23.04 11.20
CA TYR A 446 -2.02 -23.95 10.53
C TYR A 446 -1.02 -23.20 9.65
N ALA A 447 -1.45 -22.11 8.99
CA ALA A 447 -0.58 -21.28 8.17
C ALA A 447 0.43 -20.52 9.04
N ARG A 448 0.03 -20.07 10.25
CA ARG A 448 0.96 -19.48 11.24
C ARG A 448 2.06 -20.47 11.65
N VAL A 449 1.69 -21.72 11.91
CA VAL A 449 2.66 -22.78 12.24
C VAL A 449 3.58 -23.02 11.06
N TRP A 450 3.04 -23.18 9.86
CA TRP A 450 3.83 -23.40 8.65
C TRP A 450 4.84 -22.28 8.41
N VAL A 451 4.43 -21.01 8.47
CA VAL A 451 5.33 -19.87 8.29
C VAL A 451 6.45 -19.88 9.33
N ARG A 452 6.14 -20.11 10.60
CA ARG A 452 7.13 -20.15 11.69
C ARG A 452 8.08 -21.35 11.61
N VAL A 453 7.62 -22.50 11.11
CA VAL A 453 8.46 -23.67 10.86
C VAL A 453 9.33 -23.46 9.63
N SER A 454 8.78 -22.89 8.56
CA SER A 454 9.49 -22.61 7.31
C SER A 454 10.62 -21.58 7.48
N SER A 455 10.49 -20.67 8.46
CA SER A 455 11.55 -19.72 8.79
C SER A 455 12.73 -20.36 9.54
N HIS A 456 12.66 -21.64 9.90
CA HIS A 456 13.73 -22.37 10.57
C HIS A 456 14.07 -23.67 9.81
N PRO A 457 14.80 -23.59 8.68
CA PRO A 457 15.11 -24.74 7.82
C PRO A 457 15.82 -25.88 8.55
N VAL A 458 16.59 -25.56 9.60
CA VAL A 458 17.30 -26.54 10.43
C VAL A 458 16.33 -27.50 11.12
N PHE A 459 15.22 -27.02 11.70
CA PHE A 459 14.24 -27.90 12.34
C PHE A 459 13.54 -28.80 11.33
N LEU A 460 13.26 -28.29 10.13
CA LEU A 460 12.75 -29.10 9.02
C LEU A 460 13.76 -30.16 8.58
N GLY A 461 15.05 -29.80 8.51
CA GLY A 461 16.13 -30.73 8.22
C GLY A 461 16.25 -31.84 9.26
N ILE A 462 16.25 -31.48 10.56
CA ILE A 462 16.28 -32.45 11.66
C ILE A 462 15.04 -33.35 11.62
N ALA A 463 13.84 -32.78 11.44
CA ALA A 463 12.62 -33.55 11.33
C ALA A 463 12.64 -34.52 10.12
N GLY A 464 13.18 -34.07 8.98
CA GLY A 464 13.38 -34.89 7.80
C GLY A 464 14.38 -36.03 8.02
N ILE A 465 15.50 -35.76 8.69
CA ILE A 465 16.49 -36.79 9.07
C ILE A 465 15.86 -37.82 10.01
N LEU A 466 15.15 -37.36 11.05
CA LEU A 466 14.47 -38.26 12.00
C LEU A 466 13.39 -39.11 11.31
N ALA A 467 12.60 -38.52 10.42
CA ALA A 467 11.60 -39.24 9.63
C ALA A 467 12.27 -40.28 8.71
N GLY A 468 13.34 -39.91 8.01
CA GLY A 468 14.12 -40.82 7.18
C GLY A 468 14.72 -41.97 7.99
N LEU A 469 15.25 -41.68 9.18
CA LEU A 469 15.82 -42.68 10.09
C LEU A 469 14.74 -43.64 10.63
N ALA A 470 13.54 -43.13 10.94
CA ALA A 470 12.41 -43.96 11.34
C ALA A 470 11.93 -44.89 10.22
N VAL A 471 11.87 -44.40 8.97
CA VAL A 471 11.57 -45.23 7.80
C VAL A 471 12.66 -46.28 7.56
N ALA A 472 13.94 -45.90 7.66
CA ALA A 472 15.05 -46.83 7.50
C ALA A 472 15.04 -47.92 8.59
N LEU A 473 14.82 -47.57 9.85
CA LEU A 473 14.75 -48.51 10.97
C LEU A 473 13.54 -49.45 10.84
N SER A 474 12.38 -48.95 10.47
CA SER A 474 11.17 -49.78 10.26
C SER A 474 11.34 -50.74 9.08
N ALA A 475 11.91 -50.27 7.96
CA ALA A 475 12.24 -51.11 6.81
C ALA A 475 13.30 -52.17 7.17
N PHE A 476 14.37 -51.78 7.87
CA PHE A 476 15.40 -52.71 8.36
C PHE A 476 14.76 -53.78 9.23
N TRP A 477 13.94 -53.40 10.22
CA TRP A 477 13.33 -54.35 11.13
C TRP A 477 12.33 -55.30 10.44
N ALA A 478 11.57 -54.80 9.46
CA ALA A 478 10.71 -55.63 8.64
C ALA A 478 11.51 -56.65 7.79
N LEU A 479 12.58 -56.19 7.14
CA LEU A 479 13.47 -57.04 6.33
C LEU A 479 14.22 -58.06 7.18
N SER A 480 14.74 -57.67 8.35
CA SER A 480 15.41 -58.57 9.30
C SER A 480 14.48 -59.67 9.80
N ARG A 481 13.21 -59.34 10.09
CA ARG A 481 12.18 -60.34 10.46
C ARG A 481 11.88 -61.32 9.32
N LEU A 482 11.83 -60.85 8.08
CA LEU A 482 11.64 -61.69 6.90
C LEU A 482 12.85 -62.60 6.63
N ALA A 483 14.06 -62.09 6.81
CA ALA A 483 15.30 -62.88 6.68
C ALA A 483 15.41 -63.96 7.78
N ALA A 484 15.10 -63.63 9.02
CA ALA A 484 15.09 -64.59 10.13
C ALA A 484 14.06 -65.72 9.92
N ARG A 485 12.92 -65.44 9.26
CA ARG A 485 11.95 -66.47 8.87
C ARG A 485 12.42 -67.39 7.74
N ARG A 486 13.37 -66.96 6.89
CA ARG A 486 13.94 -67.80 5.81
C ARG A 486 15.10 -68.67 6.28
N ASN A 487 15.83 -68.26 7.32
CA ASN A 487 16.97 -69.01 7.86
C ASN A 487 16.61 -69.91 9.06
N GLY A 488 15.34 -69.94 9.46
CA GLY A 488 14.81 -70.79 10.54
C GLY A 488 13.91 -71.92 10.03
N GLY A 489 14.17 -72.43 8.83
CA GLY A 489 13.49 -73.59 8.23
C GLY A 489 14.46 -74.69 7.89
#